data_AF-A0A2S9FWK2-F1
#
_entry.id   AF-A0A2S9FWK2-F1
#
_cell.length_a   1.000
_cell.length_b   1.000
_cell.length_c   1.000
_cell.angle_alpha   90.00
_cell.angle_beta   90.00
_cell.angle_gamma   90.00
#
_symmetry.space_group_name_H-M   'P 1'
#
loop_
_entity.id
_entity.type
_entity.pdbx_description
1 polymer ?
#
loop_
_entity_poly.entity_id
_entity_poly.type
_entity_poly.pdbx_seq_one_letter_code
_entity_poly.pdbx_strand_id
1 'polypeptide(L)'
;AHDRAVVIPAILVVVLVVLYALLRSALAPLVLVGVTVLSALAELGLGGWASVHLFGFPALDITAPLFAFLFLVALGVDYTIFLVT
;
A
#
# COMPACT_ATOMS: atom_id res chain seq x y z
N ALA A 1 5.88 -15.40 6.58
CA ALA A 1 4.43 -15.28 6.89
C ALA A 1 4.18 -14.40 8.10
N HIS A 2 4.91 -14.62 9.21
CA HIS A 2 4.88 -13.76 10.39
C HIS A 2 5.19 -12.29 10.07
N ASP A 3 6.21 -12.04 9.24
CA ASP A 3 6.63 -10.67 8.89
C ASP A 3 5.51 -9.86 8.25
N ARG A 4 4.71 -10.43 7.36
CA ARG A 4 3.57 -9.72 6.76
C ARG A 4 2.52 -9.32 7.79
N ALA A 5 2.24 -10.20 8.76
CA ALA A 5 1.23 -9.96 9.79
C ALA A 5 1.66 -8.87 10.79
N VAL A 6 2.96 -8.56 10.86
CA VAL A 6 3.52 -7.53 11.76
C VAL A 6 3.88 -6.25 10.99
N VAL A 7 4.56 -6.38 9.86
CA VAL A 7 5.12 -5.27 9.09
C VAL A 7 4.03 -4.49 8.35
N ILE A 8 3.04 -5.15 7.74
CA ILE A 8 1.92 -4.48 7.06
C ILE A 8 1.17 -3.54 8.02
N PRO A 9 0.66 -4.00 9.17
CA PRO A 9 -0.02 -3.10 10.10
C PRO A 9 0.90 -2.05 10.70
N ALA A 10 2.18 -2.37 10.96
CA ALA A 10 3.15 -1.38 11.44
C ALA A 10 3.35 -0.23 10.43
N ILE A 11 3.47 -0.53 9.13
CA ILE A 11 3.55 0.49 8.07
C ILE A 11 2.31 1.39 8.09
N LEU A 12 1.11 0.80 8.15
CA LEU A 12 -0.14 1.57 8.16
C LEU A 12 -0.26 2.48 9.38
N VAL A 13 0.15 2.01 10.56
CA VAL A 13 0.17 2.82 11.78
C VAL A 13 1.16 3.98 11.63
N VAL A 14 2.36 3.74 11.13
CA VAL A 14 3.37 4.79 10.92
C VAL A 14 2.86 5.84 9.93
N VAL A 15 2.31 5.41 8.78
CA VAL A 15 1.73 6.32 7.79
C VAL A 15 0.59 7.14 8.39
N LEU A 16 -0.31 6.52 9.15
CA LEU A 16 -1.43 7.21 9.78
C LEU A 16 -0.96 8.26 10.79
N VAL A 17 0.05 7.95 11.61
CA VAL A 17 0.64 8.88 12.58
C VAL A 17 1.27 10.08 11.87
N VAL A 18 2.04 9.84 10.82
CA VAL A 18 2.67 10.91 10.03
C VAL A 18 1.60 11.79 9.37
N LEU A 19 0.60 11.18 8.72
CA LEU A 19 -0.49 11.91 8.08
C LEU A 19 -1.32 12.72 9.08
N TYR A 20 -1.60 12.17 10.27
CA TYR A 20 -2.30 12.90 11.31
C TYR A 20 -1.52 14.15 11.75
N ALA A 21 -0.20 14.02 11.92
CA ALA A 21 0.67 15.14 12.25
C ALA A 21 0.70 16.21 11.14
N LEU A 22 0.72 15.80 9.87
CA LEU A 22 0.77 16.70 8.72
C LEU A 22 -0.58 17.39 8.46
N LEU A 23 -1.67 16.64 8.39
CA LEU A 23 -2.99 17.16 7.99
C LEU A 23 -3.76 17.81 9.16
N ARG A 24 -3.35 17.56 10.42
CA ARG A 24 -4.02 18.06 11.64
C ARG A 24 -5.53 17.74 11.68
N SER A 25 -5.95 16.70 10.96
CA SER A 25 -7.33 16.22 10.82
C SER A 25 -7.35 14.72 11.07
N ALA A 26 -8.37 14.19 11.75
CA ALA A 26 -8.48 12.76 12.01
C ALA A 26 -9.11 11.99 10.83
N LEU A 27 -10.03 12.62 10.09
CA LEU A 27 -10.75 11.96 9.00
C LEU A 27 -9.92 11.86 7.72
N ALA A 28 -9.17 12.91 7.38
CA ALA A 28 -8.42 12.94 6.13
C ALA A 28 -7.34 11.84 6.04
N PRO A 29 -6.53 11.56 7.09
CA PRO A 29 -5.58 10.45 7.09
C PRO A 29 -6.25 9.09 6.91
N LEU A 30 -7.39 8.85 7.57
CA LEU A 30 -8.11 7.57 7.48
C LEU A 30 -8.63 7.33 6.07
N VAL A 31 -9.18 8.37 5.43
CA VAL A 31 -9.66 8.29 4.04
C VAL A 31 -8.50 8.07 3.08
N LEU A 32 -7.42 8.84 3.22
CA LEU A 32 -6.21 8.69 2.40
C LEU A 32 -5.65 7.27 2.50
N VAL A 33 -5.38 6.80 3.71
CA VAL A 33 -4.86 5.43 3.93
C VAL A 33 -5.84 4.39 3.41
N GLY A 34 -7.14 4.54 3.65
CA GLY A 34 -8.16 3.60 3.19
C GLY A 34 -8.18 3.45 1.67
N VAL A 35 -8.19 4.57 0.95
CA VAL A 35 -8.15 4.59 -0.52
C VAL A 35 -6.84 4.01 -1.03
N THR A 36 -5.71 4.43 -0.47
CA THR A 36 -4.39 3.94 -0.89
C THR A 36 -4.22 2.44 -0.66
N VAL A 37 -4.67 1.91 0.48
CA VAL A 37 -4.63 0.47 0.76
C VAL A 37 -5.52 -0.30 -0.21
N LEU A 38 -6.73 0.20 -0.48
CA LEU A 38 -7.63 -0.43 -1.44
C LEU A 38 -7.01 -0.49 -2.84
N SER A 39 -6.39 0.59 -3.30
CA SER A 39 -5.67 0.64 -4.57
C SER A 39 -4.49 -0.32 -4.60
N ALA A 40 -3.66 -0.34 -3.55
CA ALA A 40 -2.51 -1.25 -3.46
C ALA A 40 -2.94 -2.71 -3.50
N LEU A 41 -4.05 -3.08 -2.85
CA LEU A 41 -4.60 -4.44 -2.91
C LEU A 41 -5.11 -4.78 -4.32
N ALA A 42 -5.77 -3.84 -5.00
CA ALA A 42 -6.22 -4.03 -6.37
C ALA A 42 -5.06 -4.22 -7.34
N GLU A 43 -4.00 -3.41 -7.21
CA GLU A 43 -2.79 -3.47 -8.03
C GLU A 43 -2.01 -4.78 -7.80
N LEU A 44 -1.87 -5.22 -6.54
CA LEU A 44 -1.27 -6.51 -6.21
C LEU A 44 -2.06 -7.68 -6.78
N GLY A 45 -3.39 -7.64 -6.66
CA GLY A 45 -4.28 -8.67 -7.19
C GLY A 45 -4.23 -8.74 -8.72
N LEU A 46 -4.33 -7.59 -9.38
CA LEU A 46 -4.27 -7.49 -10.84
C LEU A 46 -2.89 -7.87 -11.37
N GLY A 47 -1.82 -7.40 -10.73
CA GLY A 47 -0.44 -7.71 -11.07
C GLY A 47 -0.13 -9.20 -10.91
N GLY A 48 -0.56 -9.81 -9.81
CA GLY A 48 -0.42 -11.26 -9.59
C GLY A 48 -1.21 -12.07 -10.62
N TRP A 49 -2.46 -11.66 -10.91
CA TRP A 49 -3.28 -12.30 -11.93
C TRP A 49 -2.64 -12.22 -13.31
N ALA A 50 -2.20 -11.03 -13.72
CA ALA A 50 -1.57 -10.80 -15.02
C ALA A 50 -0.23 -11.56 -15.13
N SER A 51 0.56 -11.60 -14.06
CA SER A 51 1.83 -12.33 -14.03
C SER A 51 1.64 -13.81 -14.42
N VAL A 52 0.63 -14.47 -13.86
CA VAL A 52 0.35 -15.89 -14.13
C VAL A 52 -0.39 -16.09 -15.45
N HIS A 53 -1.42 -15.29 -15.75
CA HIS A 53 -2.34 -15.56 -16.86
C HIS A 53 -1.94 -14.88 -18.17
N LEU A 54 -1.27 -13.74 -18.12
CA LEU A 54 -0.88 -12.97 -19.31
C LEU A 54 0.59 -13.21 -19.67
N PHE A 55 1.47 -13.23 -18.67
CA PHE A 55 2.91 -13.34 -18.89
C PHE A 55 3.47 -14.75 -18.66
N GLY A 56 2.72 -15.64 -17.99
CA GLY A 56 3.14 -17.00 -17.71
C GLY A 56 4.34 -17.10 -16.77
N PHE A 57 4.59 -16.10 -15.93
CA PHE A 57 5.68 -16.12 -14.98
C PHE A 57 5.39 -17.09 -13.83
N PRO A 58 6.44 -17.77 -13.30
CA PRO A 58 6.31 -18.58 -12.10
C PRO A 58 5.87 -17.73 -10.91
N ALA A 59 5.34 -18.39 -9.87
CA ALA A 59 4.84 -17.73 -8.67
C ALA A 59 5.88 -16.72 -8.12
N LEU A 60 5.39 -15.52 -7.78
CA LEU A 60 6.22 -14.48 -7.19
C LEU A 60 6.82 -14.95 -5.87
N ASP A 61 8.04 -14.49 -5.58
CA ASP A 61 8.69 -14.75 -4.30
C ASP A 61 7.80 -14.31 -3.12
N ILE A 62 7.93 -14.99 -1.99
CA ILE A 62 7.10 -14.79 -0.80
C ILE A 62 7.24 -13.38 -0.20
N THR A 63 8.35 -12.69 -0.48
CA THR A 63 8.61 -11.32 -0.04
C THR A 63 8.11 -10.26 -1.01
N ALA A 64 7.94 -10.59 -2.30
CA ALA A 64 7.58 -9.63 -3.34
C ALA A 64 6.26 -8.88 -3.04
N PRO A 65 5.17 -9.53 -2.57
CA PRO A 65 3.94 -8.82 -2.21
C PRO A 65 4.12 -7.84 -1.04
N LEU A 66 5.03 -8.12 -0.10
CA LEU A 66 5.30 -7.22 1.03
C LEU A 66 5.97 -5.94 0.55
N PHE A 67 7.02 -6.08 -0.29
CA PHE A 67 7.71 -4.91 -0.84
C PHE A 67 6.81 -4.12 -1.79
N ALA A 68 6.06 -4.80 -2.65
CA ALA A 68 5.12 -4.14 -3.53
C ALA A 68 4.05 -3.39 -2.71
N PHE A 69 3.47 -3.99 -1.66
CA PHE A 69 2.55 -3.26 -0.77
C PHE A 69 3.19 -2.02 -0.16
N LEU A 70 4.40 -2.14 0.41
CA LEU A 70 5.13 -1.00 0.99
C LEU A 70 5.33 0.13 -0.03
N PHE A 71 5.79 -0.20 -1.23
CA PHE A 71 6.04 0.79 -2.29
C PHE A 71 4.75 1.43 -2.81
N LEU A 72 3.72 0.64 -3.07
CA LEU A 72 2.44 1.14 -3.57
C LEU A 72 1.75 2.06 -2.56
N VAL A 73 1.82 1.71 -1.27
CA VAL A 73 1.26 2.56 -0.22
C VAL A 73 2.06 3.86 -0.07
N ALA A 74 3.40 3.79 -0.05
CA ALA A 74 4.25 4.98 0.05
C ALA A 74 4.02 5.93 -1.13
N LEU A 75 4.10 5.42 -2.36
CA LEU A 75 3.89 6.21 -3.57
C LEU A 75 2.46 6.78 -3.63
N GLY A 76 1.45 5.97 -3.30
CA GLY A 76 0.05 6.40 -3.39
C GLY A 76 -0.28 7.57 -2.45
N VAL A 77 0.25 7.55 -1.22
CA VAL A 77 0.09 8.66 -0.28
C VAL A 77 0.84 9.89 -0.78
N ASP A 78 2.10 9.74 -1.20
CA ASP A 78 2.95 10.86 -1.67
C ASP A 78 2.33 11.56 -2.89
N TYR A 79 1.86 10.80 -3.89
CA TYR A 79 1.20 11.36 -5.08
C TYR A 79 -0.10 12.08 -4.73
N THR A 80 -0.90 11.52 -3.84
CA THR A 80 -2.18 12.14 -3.46
C THR A 80 -1.95 13.45 -2.74
N ILE A 81 -0.95 13.52 -1.84
CA ILE A 81 -0.58 14.77 -1.16
C ILE A 81 -0.07 15.80 -2.17
N PHE A 82 0.82 15.40 -3.09
CA PHE A 82 1.35 16.28 -4.13
C PHE A 82 0.27 16.82 -5.06
N LEU A 83 -0.77 16.03 -5.36
CA LEU A 83 -1.88 16.46 -6.21
C LEU A 83 -2.86 17.40 -5.50
N VAL A 84 -3.08 17.18 -4.20
CA VAL A 84 -4.10 17.89 -3.42
C VAL A 84 -3.55 19.20 -2.83
N THR A 85 -2.23 19.30 -2.65
CA THR A 85 -1.54 20.46 -2.04
C THR A 85 -0.93 21.34 -3.11
#